data_AF-A0A3D3T387-F1
#
_entry.id   AF-A0A3D3T387-F1
#
_cell.length_a   1.000
_cell.length_b   1.000
_cell.length_c   1.000
_cell.angle_alpha   90.00
_cell.angle_beta   90.00
_cell.angle_gamma   90.00
#
_symmetry.space_group_name_H-M   'P 1'
#
loop_
_entity.id
_entity.type
_entity.pdbx_description
1 polymer ?
#
loop_
_entity_poly.entity_id
_entity_poly.type
_entity_poly.pdbx_seq_one_letter_code
_entity_poly.pdbx_strand_id
1 'polypeptide(L)'
;MSPTTRTLIFTDLDGTLLDHNDYSFEAALPTIDYLNQANIPWILNTSKTLAELRDLAKALGNRHPLILENGGGIAVPETYPVPEGTPHSIPTNAGDYRLIALGAERSFILSMLEPLRRSFRFQGFHSMTEAEVV
;
A
#
# COMPACT_ATOMS: atom_id res chain seq x y z
N MET A 1 -35.86 -13.02 -0.89
CA MET A 1 -34.72 -12.34 -0.22
C MET A 1 -34.08 -11.43 -1.24
N SER A 2 -33.97 -10.12 -0.97
CA SER A 2 -33.19 -9.22 -1.84
C SER A 2 -31.71 -9.59 -1.70
N PRO A 3 -30.91 -9.63 -2.79
CA PRO A 3 -29.49 -9.91 -2.67
C PRO A 3 -28.84 -8.88 -1.73
N THR A 4 -28.15 -9.36 -0.70
CA THR A 4 -27.35 -8.50 0.17
C THR A 4 -26.11 -8.06 -0.60
N THR A 5 -26.04 -6.79 -0.95
CA THR A 5 -24.85 -6.20 -1.57
C THR A 5 -23.69 -6.27 -0.57
N ARG A 6 -22.58 -6.89 -0.98
CA ARG A 6 -21.32 -6.84 -0.22
C ARG A 6 -20.53 -5.63 -0.69
N THR A 7 -20.30 -4.69 0.22
CA THR A 7 -19.57 -3.45 -0.04
C THR A 7 -18.10 -3.60 0.35
N LEU A 8 -17.21 -3.09 -0.50
CA LEU A 8 -15.77 -3.01 -0.26
C LEU A 8 -15.32 -1.64 -0.76
N ILE A 9 -14.53 -0.93 0.04
CA ILE A 9 -14.04 0.41 -0.30
C ILE A 9 -12.53 0.34 -0.53
N PHE A 10 -12.06 1.04 -1.55
CA PHE A 10 -10.64 1.30 -1.77
C PHE A 10 -10.43 2.80 -1.68
N THR A 11 -9.41 3.22 -0.94
CA THR A 11 -9.09 4.63 -0.77
C THR A 11 -7.61 4.87 -1.01
N ASP A 12 -7.32 5.94 -1.74
CA ASP A 12 -5.97 6.51 -1.74
C ASP A 12 -5.72 7.23 -0.40
N LEU A 13 -4.46 7.60 -0.16
CA LEU A 13 -4.00 8.29 1.02
C LEU A 13 -3.85 9.79 0.80
N ASP A 14 -2.85 10.20 0.03
CA ASP A 14 -2.43 11.60 -0.04
C ASP A 14 -3.49 12.45 -0.75
N GLY A 15 -4.00 13.47 -0.07
CA GLY A 15 -5.07 14.31 -0.62
C GLY A 15 -6.43 13.61 -0.76
N THR A 16 -6.58 12.41 -0.18
CA THR A 16 -7.85 11.67 -0.15
C THR A 16 -8.25 11.34 1.29
N LEU A 17 -7.52 10.43 1.96
CA LEU A 17 -7.76 10.08 3.36
C LEU A 17 -7.03 11.03 4.31
N LEU A 18 -5.80 11.41 3.94
CA LEU A 18 -4.97 12.35 4.68
C LEU A 18 -5.17 13.74 4.11
N ASP A 19 -5.36 14.72 4.99
CA ASP A 19 -5.40 16.12 4.57
C ASP A 19 -4.07 16.51 3.92
N HIS A 20 -4.16 17.21 2.80
CA HIS A 20 -2.99 17.65 2.03
C HIS A 20 -2.06 18.62 2.75
N ASN A 21 -2.53 19.34 3.79
CA ASN A 21 -1.79 20.41 4.44
C ASN A 21 -0.98 19.93 5.64
N ASP A 22 -1.54 19.03 6.44
CA ASP A 22 -0.95 18.58 7.71
C ASP A 22 -0.84 17.04 7.82
N TYR A 23 -1.24 16.31 6.78
CA TYR A 23 -1.29 14.84 6.76
C TYR A 23 -2.14 14.23 7.88
N SER A 24 -3.06 15.00 8.45
CA SER A 24 -3.99 14.54 9.49
C SER A 24 -5.07 13.64 8.89
N PHE A 25 -5.44 12.61 9.63
CA PHE A 25 -6.60 11.75 9.34
C PHE A 25 -7.80 12.03 10.26
N GLU A 26 -7.74 13.07 11.10
CA GLU A 26 -8.80 13.37 12.08
C GLU A 26 -10.17 13.57 11.41
N ALA A 27 -10.20 14.24 10.26
CA ALA A 27 -11.42 14.45 9.48
C ALA A 27 -12.04 13.15 8.96
N ALA A 28 -11.23 12.10 8.77
CA ALA A 28 -11.68 10.80 8.30
C ALA A 28 -12.19 9.89 9.43
N LEU A 29 -11.89 10.19 10.71
CA LEU A 29 -12.24 9.33 11.85
C LEU A 29 -13.73 8.98 11.93
N PRO A 30 -14.69 9.92 11.76
CA PRO A 30 -16.11 9.57 11.83
C PRO A 30 -16.52 8.54 10.77
N THR A 31 -15.95 8.65 9.57
CA THR A 31 -16.20 7.72 8.46
C THR A 31 -15.54 6.37 8.73
N ILE A 32 -14.30 6.36 9.21
CA ILE A 32 -13.58 5.12 9.59
C ILE A 32 -14.38 4.37 10.66
N ASP A 33 -14.87 5.06 11.68
CA ASP A 33 -15.68 4.47 12.75
C ASP A 33 -16.97 3.86 12.22
N TYR A 34 -17.67 4.56 11.32
CA TYR A 34 -18.86 4.03 10.67
C TYR A 34 -18.55 2.75 9.88
N LEU A 35 -17.48 2.76 9.06
CA LEU A 35 -17.09 1.60 8.25
C LEU A 35 -16.75 0.40 9.12
N ASN A 36 -16.01 0.62 10.21
CA ASN A 36 -15.67 -0.42 11.17
C ASN A 36 -16.92 -0.99 11.85
N GLN A 37 -17.85 -0.15 12.32
CA GLN A 37 -19.11 -0.60 12.94
C GLN A 37 -20.02 -1.36 11.96
N ALA A 38 -20.04 -0.94 10.69
CA ALA A 38 -20.79 -1.59 9.63
C ALA A 38 -20.11 -2.86 9.09
N ASN A 39 -18.91 -3.20 9.57
CA ASN A 39 -18.05 -4.28 9.05
C ASN A 39 -17.81 -4.15 7.53
N ILE A 40 -17.68 -2.92 7.04
CA ILE A 40 -17.35 -2.64 5.64
C ILE A 40 -15.83 -2.55 5.55
N PRO A 41 -15.15 -3.46 4.82
CA PRO A 41 -13.71 -3.38 4.69
C PRO A 41 -13.33 -2.16 3.85
N TRP A 42 -12.28 -1.47 4.28
CA TRP A 42 -11.73 -0.31 3.60
C TRP A 42 -10.23 -0.49 3.42
N ILE A 43 -9.80 -0.52 2.17
CA ILE A 43 -8.48 -0.96 1.72
C ILE A 43 -7.68 0.26 1.31
N LEU A 44 -6.52 0.45 1.94
CA LEU A 44 -5.57 1.47 1.50
C LEU A 44 -4.95 1.04 0.17
N ASN A 45 -4.93 1.95 -0.81
CA ASN A 45 -4.35 1.73 -2.13
C ASN A 45 -3.57 2.97 -2.57
N THR A 46 -2.24 2.90 -2.57
CA THR A 46 -1.38 4.08 -2.70
C THR A 46 -0.05 3.73 -3.39
N SER A 47 0.72 4.75 -3.74
CA SER A 47 2.10 4.63 -4.25
C SER A 47 3.13 4.31 -3.17
N LYS A 48 2.77 4.41 -1.89
CA LYS A 48 3.69 4.18 -0.77
C LYS A 48 4.13 2.72 -0.67
N THR A 49 5.31 2.53 -0.09
CA THR A 49 5.87 1.22 0.22
C THR A 49 5.17 0.59 1.44
N LEU A 50 5.35 -0.72 1.65
CA LEU A 50 4.87 -1.39 2.86
C LEU A 50 5.45 -0.78 4.14
N ALA A 51 6.73 -0.38 4.11
CA ALA A 51 7.41 0.16 5.28
C ALA A 51 6.73 1.44 5.77
N GLU A 52 6.33 2.32 4.86
CA GLU A 52 5.59 3.55 5.19
C GLU A 52 4.14 3.24 5.61
N LEU A 53 3.47 2.36 4.87
CA LEU A 53 2.06 2.04 5.09
C LEU A 53 1.79 1.30 6.38
N ARG A 54 2.72 0.44 6.83
CA ARG A 54 2.51 -0.40 8.02
C ARG A 54 2.25 0.44 9.27
N ASP A 55 3.06 1.46 9.49
CA ASP A 55 2.94 2.30 10.68
C ASP A 55 1.68 3.17 10.61
N LEU A 56 1.34 3.67 9.42
CA LEU A 56 0.11 4.41 9.18
C LEU A 56 -1.15 3.54 9.37
N ALA A 57 -1.18 2.33 8.80
CA ALA A 57 -2.30 1.40 8.96
C ALA A 57 -2.52 1.06 10.44
N LYS A 58 -1.44 0.88 11.20
CA LYS A 58 -1.50 0.67 12.66
C LYS A 58 -2.08 1.89 13.38
N ALA A 59 -1.64 3.11 13.05
CA ALA A 59 -2.15 4.35 13.63
C ALA A 59 -3.66 4.56 13.34
N LEU A 60 -4.09 4.22 12.14
CA LEU A 60 -5.49 4.27 11.70
C LEU A 60 -6.35 3.12 12.23
N GLY A 61 -5.75 2.13 12.89
CA GLY A 61 -6.43 0.89 13.27
C GLY A 61 -6.95 0.08 12.07
N ASN A 62 -6.40 0.29 10.87
CA ASN A 62 -6.75 -0.45 9.67
C ASN A 62 -6.12 -1.85 9.74
N ARG A 63 -6.97 -2.88 9.76
CA ARG A 63 -6.54 -4.29 9.86
C ARG A 63 -6.81 -5.06 8.57
N HIS A 64 -7.09 -4.36 7.48
CA HIS A 64 -7.44 -4.97 6.21
C HIS A 64 -6.18 -5.15 5.34
N PRO A 65 -6.26 -5.90 4.22
CA PRO A 65 -5.21 -5.91 3.21
C PRO A 65 -4.85 -4.50 2.74
N LEU A 66 -3.61 -4.32 2.31
CA LEU A 66 -3.08 -3.06 1.79
C LEU A 66 -2.58 -3.27 0.36
N ILE A 67 -2.80 -2.28 -0.50
CA ILE A 67 -2.27 -2.25 -1.86
C ILE A 67 -1.15 -1.21 -1.92
N LEU A 68 0.02 -1.69 -2.33
CA LEU A 68 1.30 -0.99 -2.22
C LEU A 68 1.79 -0.58 -3.60
N GLU A 69 2.65 0.45 -3.65
CA GLU A 69 3.45 0.81 -4.85
C GLU A 69 2.61 0.86 -6.14
N ASN A 70 1.45 1.53 -6.11
CA ASN A 70 0.51 1.66 -7.22
C ASN A 70 -0.01 0.31 -7.76
N GLY A 71 -0.23 -0.65 -6.87
CA GLY A 71 -0.67 -1.99 -7.25
C GLY A 71 0.46 -2.95 -7.60
N GLY A 72 1.72 -2.57 -7.36
CA GLY A 72 2.88 -3.46 -7.51
C GLY A 72 2.86 -4.64 -6.53
N GLY A 73 2.16 -4.52 -5.40
CA GLY A 73 1.97 -5.62 -4.48
C GLY A 73 0.76 -5.46 -3.56
N ILE A 74 0.32 -6.58 -2.98
CA ILE A 74 -0.72 -6.62 -1.97
C ILE A 74 -0.13 -7.21 -0.69
N ALA A 75 -0.21 -6.48 0.41
CA ALA A 75 0.11 -6.99 1.74
C ALA A 75 -1.16 -7.48 2.42
N VAL A 76 -1.25 -8.78 2.63
CA VAL A 76 -2.39 -9.44 3.27
C VAL A 76 -2.01 -9.80 4.71
N PRO A 77 -2.69 -9.27 5.74
CA PRO A 77 -2.40 -9.63 7.12
C PRO A 77 -2.48 -11.15 7.31
N GLU A 78 -1.64 -11.73 8.17
CA GLU A 78 -1.65 -13.19 8.38
C GLU A 78 -3.00 -13.75 8.84
N THR A 79 -3.77 -12.91 9.54
CA THR A 79 -5.13 -13.20 10.04
C THR A 79 -6.17 -13.32 8.93
N TYR A 80 -5.88 -12.84 7.72
CA TYR A 80 -6.79 -12.96 6.57
C TYR A 80 -6.65 -14.33 5.90
N PRO A 81 -7.74 -14.91 5.39
CA PRO A 81 -7.63 -16.07 4.51
C PRO A 81 -7.01 -15.65 3.18
N VAL A 82 -5.99 -16.37 2.72
CA VAL A 82 -5.47 -16.27 1.37
C VAL A 82 -5.83 -17.55 0.63
N PRO A 83 -6.49 -17.48 -0.54
CA PRO A 83 -6.84 -18.67 -1.31
C PRO A 83 -5.61 -19.52 -1.61
N GLU A 84 -5.78 -20.84 -1.51
CA GLU A 84 -4.72 -21.78 -1.87
C GLU A 84 -4.34 -21.60 -3.35
N GLY A 85 -3.04 -21.68 -3.64
CA GLY A 85 -2.53 -21.46 -5.00
C GLY A 85 -2.45 -19.98 -5.43
N THR A 86 -2.62 -19.03 -4.51
CA THR A 86 -2.35 -17.61 -4.81
C THR A 86 -0.88 -17.45 -5.24
N PRO A 87 -0.61 -17.04 -6.49
CA PRO A 87 0.76 -16.95 -7.02
C PRO A 87 1.60 -15.93 -6.26
N HIS A 88 2.91 -16.15 -6.22
CA HIS A 88 3.89 -15.18 -5.71
C HIS A 88 3.59 -14.65 -4.30
N SER A 89 2.96 -15.48 -3.46
CA SER A 89 2.75 -15.19 -2.04
C SER A 89 4.03 -15.48 -1.25
N ILE A 90 4.69 -14.42 -0.77
CA ILE A 90 5.93 -14.47 0.00
C ILE A 90 5.64 -13.94 1.41
N PRO A 91 5.97 -14.67 2.49
CA PRO A 91 5.85 -14.13 3.84
C PRO A 91 6.81 -12.95 4.01
N THR A 92 6.37 -11.91 4.71
CA THR A 92 7.28 -10.84 5.14
C THR A 92 8.21 -11.36 6.24
N ASN A 93 9.42 -10.81 6.32
CA ASN A 93 10.38 -11.16 7.39
C ASN A 93 9.86 -10.82 8.80
N ALA A 94 8.90 -9.90 8.91
CA ALA A 94 8.31 -9.48 10.18
C ALA A 94 7.09 -10.33 10.60
N GLY A 95 6.57 -11.20 9.72
CA GLY A 95 5.44 -12.09 10.01
C GLY A 95 4.11 -11.37 10.27
N ASP A 96 3.99 -10.11 9.90
CA ASP A 96 2.76 -9.32 10.02
C ASP A 96 1.88 -9.43 8.76
N TYR A 97 2.51 -9.63 7.60
CA TYR A 97 1.84 -9.78 6.31
C TYR A 97 2.41 -10.93 5.47
N ARG A 98 1.56 -11.45 4.57
CA ARG A 98 1.94 -12.17 3.35
C ARG A 98 1.86 -11.20 2.17
N LEU A 99 2.93 -11.10 1.39
CA LEU A 99 3.01 -10.26 0.19
C LEU A 99 2.64 -11.06 -1.03
N ILE A 100 1.73 -10.54 -1.84
CA ILE A 100 1.45 -11.02 -3.20
C ILE A 100 2.08 -10.02 -4.16
N ALA A 101 3.17 -10.42 -4.82
CA ALA A 101 3.84 -9.59 -5.80
C ALA A 101 3.11 -9.64 -7.15
N LEU A 102 2.73 -8.47 -7.67
CA LEU A 102 2.04 -8.31 -8.97
C LEU A 102 2.88 -7.53 -9.99
N GLY A 103 3.72 -6.62 -9.49
CA GLY A 103 4.62 -5.81 -10.30
C GLY A 103 5.99 -6.45 -10.50
N ALA A 104 6.83 -5.75 -11.27
CA ALA A 104 8.22 -6.12 -11.45
C ALA A 104 9.05 -5.81 -10.19
N GLU A 105 10.06 -6.62 -9.92
CA GLU A 105 11.01 -6.32 -8.85
C GLU A 105 11.75 -5.00 -9.11
N ARG A 106 12.00 -4.25 -8.04
CA ARG A 106 12.78 -3.01 -8.09
C ARG A 106 14.15 -3.19 -8.76
N SER A 107 14.82 -4.32 -8.52
CA SER A 107 16.10 -4.69 -9.14
C SER A 107 16.01 -4.72 -10.67
N PHE A 108 14.93 -5.29 -11.20
CA PHE A 108 14.64 -5.35 -12.63
C PHE A 108 14.29 -3.98 -13.19
N ILE A 109 13.50 -3.17 -12.49
CA ILE A 109 13.18 -1.81 -12.92
C ILE A 109 14.46 -0.98 -13.04
N LEU A 110 15.36 -1.05 -12.05
CA LEU A 110 16.63 -0.34 -12.07
C LEU A 110 17.55 -0.79 -13.21
N SER A 111 17.61 -2.10 -13.49
CA SER A 111 18.43 -2.61 -14.60
C SER A 111 17.92 -2.12 -15.97
N MET A 112 16.61 -1.91 -16.10
CA MET A 112 16.00 -1.31 -17.30
C MET A 112 16.24 0.20 -17.41
N LEU A 113 16.30 0.92 -16.29
CA LEU A 113 16.57 2.36 -16.27
C LEU A 113 18.05 2.69 -16.57
N GLU A 114 18.99 1.85 -16.14
CA GLU A 114 20.43 2.09 -16.31
C GLU A 114 20.84 2.48 -17.76
N PRO A 115 20.49 1.72 -18.81
CA PRO A 115 20.87 2.09 -20.17
C PRO A 115 20.20 3.38 -20.66
N LEU A 116 19.02 3.74 -20.12
CA LEU A 116 18.27 4.93 -20.53
C LEU A 116 18.94 6.23 -20.07
N ARG A 117 19.83 6.18 -19.07
CA ARG A 117 20.62 7.35 -18.63
C ARG A 117 21.52 7.93 -19.73
N ARG A 118 21.82 7.14 -20.77
CA ARG A 118 22.57 7.63 -21.95
C ARG A 118 21.74 8.55 -22.84
N SER A 119 20.43 8.39 -22.82
CA SER A 119 19.49 9.10 -23.71
C SER A 119 18.66 10.15 -22.98
N PHE A 120 18.49 10.01 -21.66
CA PHE A 120 17.67 10.88 -20.83
C PHE A 120 18.45 11.38 -19.62
N ARG A 121 18.15 12.61 -19.19
CA ARG A 121 18.71 13.18 -17.97
C ARG A 121 17.75 12.95 -16.82
N PHE A 122 18.06 11.98 -15.97
CA PHE A 122 17.35 11.73 -14.73
C PHE A 122 18.29 11.12 -13.69
N GLN A 123 17.98 11.37 -12.42
CA GLN A 123 18.65 10.77 -11.27
C GLN A 123 17.56 10.12 -10.42
N GLY A 124 17.75 8.85 -10.04
CA GLY A 124 16.84 8.17 -9.13
C GLY A 124 17.36 8.25 -7.71
N PHE A 125 16.47 8.27 -6.71
CA PHE A 125 16.86 8.28 -5.30
C PHE A 125 17.78 7.11 -4.91
N HIS A 126 17.70 5.96 -5.60
CA HIS A 126 18.61 4.84 -5.40
C HIS A 126 20.10 5.19 -5.53
N SER A 127 20.42 6.12 -6.43
CA SER A 127 21.79 6.53 -6.74
C SER A 127 22.18 7.83 -6.07
N MET A 128 21.38 8.32 -5.12
CA MET A 128 21.63 9.52 -4.34
C MET A 128 22.06 9.14 -2.92
N THR A 129 22.94 9.96 -2.34
CA THR A 129 23.29 9.96 -0.93
C THR A 129 22.21 10.67 -0.11
N GLU A 130 22.18 10.47 1.21
CA GLU A 130 21.24 11.17 2.09
C GLU A 130 21.34 12.70 1.94
N ALA A 131 22.55 13.24 1.81
CA ALA A 131 22.79 14.68 1.63
C ALA A 131 22.28 15.24 0.29
N GLU A 132 22.01 14.39 -0.70
CA GLU A 132 21.43 14.81 -1.98
C GLU A 132 19.89 14.74 -1.96
N VAL A 133 19.30 14.05 -0.97
CA VAL A 133 17.85 13.85 -0.84
C VAL A 133 17.20 14.87 0.11
N VAL A 134 17.97 15.47 1.02
CA VAL A 134 17.50 16.37 2.10
C VAL A 134 17.90 17.83 1.84
#